data_AF-F6ZZK5-F1
#
_entry.id   AF-F6ZZK5-F1
#
_cell.length_a   1.000
_cell.length_b   1.000
_cell.length_c   1.000
_cell.angle_alpha   90.00
_cell.angle_beta   90.00
_cell.angle_gamma   90.00
#
_symmetry.space_group_name_H-M   'P 1'
#
loop_
_entity.id
_entity.type
_entity.pdbx_description
1 polymer ?
#
loop_
_entity_poly.entity_id
_entity_poly.type
_entity_poly.pdbx_seq_one_letter_code
_entity_poly.pdbx_strand_id
1 'polypeptide(L)'
;MCGFVTISSARGWTDEEETTEYWYKLGQEEIDIALERENLNKNVARNIILFLGDGMSVATITAGRILKGQLEGKSGEESTLAMDQFHFAGLSKTYSVDQQVSDSACTATAYLCGVKSDYSTIGLNGNVEYGDCSSVKGNEVESTLVKAYKAGKSTGIVTTTRIVHASPAGTYAHTPSRGWYGDNNLPESAIQEGCKDIAQQF
;
A
#
# COMPACT_ATOMS: atom_id res chain seq x y z
N MET A 1 -27.49 1.11 51.55
CA MET A 1 -26.23 0.39 51.27
C MET A 1 -25.50 1.15 50.18
N CYS A 2 -24.40 1.82 50.53
CA CYS A 2 -23.55 2.50 49.56
C CYS A 2 -22.55 1.46 49.04
N GLY A 3 -22.79 0.93 47.83
CA GLY A 3 -21.88 0.00 47.18
C GLY A 3 -20.70 0.77 46.61
N PHE A 4 -19.54 0.65 47.22
CA PHE A 4 -18.28 1.05 46.60
C PHE A 4 -18.05 0.14 45.38
N VAL A 5 -18.17 0.70 44.18
CA VAL A 5 -17.60 0.09 42.98
C VAL A 5 -16.12 0.42 43.01
N THR A 6 -15.30 -0.53 43.46
CA THR A 6 -13.86 -0.47 43.24
C THR A 6 -13.61 -0.70 41.75
N ILE A 7 -13.35 0.39 41.01
CA ILE A 7 -12.64 0.30 39.74
C ILE A 7 -11.21 -0.08 40.11
N SER A 8 -10.91 -1.38 40.11
CA SER A 8 -9.53 -1.84 40.11
C SER A 8 -8.90 -1.35 38.80
N SER A 9 -7.93 -0.45 38.90
CA SER A 9 -7.02 -0.20 37.79
C SER A 9 -6.17 -1.46 37.64
N ALA A 10 -6.65 -2.43 36.88
CA ALA A 10 -5.78 -3.47 36.38
C ALA A 10 -4.74 -2.75 35.52
N ARG A 11 -3.50 -2.69 36.01
CA ARG A 11 -2.36 -2.36 35.15
C ARG A 11 -2.44 -3.33 33.98
N GLY A 12 -2.55 -2.81 32.75
CA GLY A 12 -2.53 -3.65 31.54
C GLY A 12 -1.17 -4.30 31.28
N TRP A 13 -0.20 -4.09 32.17
CA TRP A 13 1.18 -4.56 32.09
C TRP A 13 1.29 -5.91 32.80
N THR A 14 2.02 -6.85 32.20
CA THR A 14 2.39 -8.10 32.89
C THR A 14 3.51 -7.80 33.89
N ASP A 15 3.48 -8.40 35.08
CA ASP A 15 4.54 -8.24 36.09
C ASP A 15 5.92 -8.69 35.56
N GLU A 16 5.95 -9.47 34.47
CA GLU A 16 7.18 -9.95 33.80
C GLU A 16 7.96 -8.82 33.10
N GLU A 17 7.26 -7.85 32.50
CA GLU A 17 7.88 -6.71 31.80
C GLU A 17 8.65 -5.76 32.74
N GLU A 18 8.39 -5.83 34.04
CA GLU A 18 9.15 -5.08 35.05
C GLU A 18 10.56 -5.66 35.29
N THR A 19 10.85 -6.88 34.80
CA THR A 19 12.12 -7.58 35.00
C THR A 19 13.12 -7.35 33.87
N THR A 20 14.42 -7.32 34.20
CA THR A 20 15.48 -7.17 33.17
C THR A 20 15.61 -8.45 32.34
N GLU A 21 15.40 -9.60 32.96
CA GLU A 21 15.49 -10.93 32.37
C GLU A 21 14.52 -11.10 31.21
N TYR A 22 13.30 -10.56 31.32
CA TYR A 22 12.31 -10.56 30.24
C TYR A 22 12.85 -9.87 28.98
N TRP A 23 13.37 -8.65 29.11
CA TRP A 23 13.89 -7.88 27.98
C TRP A 23 15.16 -8.48 27.38
N TYR A 24 16.04 -9.06 28.21
CA TYR A 24 17.24 -9.75 27.72
C TYR A 24 16.88 -11.01 26.94
N LYS A 25 15.90 -11.77 27.42
CA LYS A 25 15.42 -12.95 26.71
C LYS A 25 14.83 -12.58 25.35
N LEU A 26 13.94 -11.59 25.29
CA LEU A 26 13.34 -11.12 24.03
C LEU A 26 14.41 -10.61 23.05
N GLY A 27 15.39 -9.85 23.54
CA GLY A 27 16.51 -9.38 22.72
C GLY A 27 17.38 -10.51 22.17
N GLN A 28 17.64 -11.55 22.96
CA GLN A 28 18.39 -12.71 22.49
C GLN A 28 17.60 -13.50 21.42
N GLU A 29 16.30 -13.69 21.61
CA GLU A 29 15.43 -14.35 20.62
C GLU A 29 15.44 -13.61 19.27
N GLU A 30 15.36 -12.27 19.29
CA GLU A 30 15.44 -11.45 18.07
C GLU A 30 16.80 -11.56 17.36
N ILE A 31 17.90 -11.64 18.12
CA ILE A 31 19.24 -11.86 17.55
C ILE A 31 19.31 -13.23 16.89
N ASP A 32 18.81 -14.27 17.56
CA ASP A 32 18.82 -15.64 17.01
C ASP A 32 18.01 -15.71 15.72
N ILE A 33 16.81 -15.11 15.70
CA ILE A 33 15.99 -14.96 14.48
C ILE A 33 16.75 -14.19 13.40
N ALA A 34 17.48 -13.13 13.75
CA ALA A 34 18.24 -12.34 12.77
C ALA A 34 19.42 -13.12 12.17
N LEU A 35 20.10 -13.96 12.96
CA LEU A 35 21.20 -14.80 12.50
C LEU A 35 20.73 -15.91 11.53
N GLU A 36 19.52 -16.44 11.71
CA GLU A 36 18.93 -17.39 10.75
C GLU A 36 18.70 -16.76 9.35
N ARG A 37 18.65 -15.42 9.25
CA ARG A 37 18.40 -14.69 7.99
C ARG A 37 19.58 -14.71 7.01
N GLU A 38 20.75 -15.25 7.38
CA GLU A 38 21.90 -15.36 6.47
C GLU A 38 21.61 -16.24 5.23
N ASN A 39 20.62 -17.13 5.32
CA ASN A 39 20.20 -18.02 4.22
C ASN A 39 19.14 -17.38 3.31
N LEU A 40 19.51 -16.32 2.59
CA LEU A 40 18.61 -15.64 1.65
C LEU A 40 18.12 -16.58 0.54
N ASN A 41 16.80 -16.58 0.28
CA ASN A 41 16.24 -17.26 -0.88
C ASN A 41 16.62 -16.50 -2.17
N LYS A 42 17.51 -17.10 -2.98
CA LYS A 42 17.99 -16.54 -4.26
C LYS A 42 17.22 -17.05 -5.48
N ASN A 43 16.20 -17.87 -5.29
CA ASN A 43 15.41 -18.42 -6.39
C ASN A 43 14.53 -17.34 -7.03
N VAL A 44 14.20 -17.52 -8.31
CA VAL A 44 13.26 -16.64 -9.01
C VAL A 44 11.85 -16.84 -8.45
N ALA A 45 11.18 -15.75 -8.07
CA ALA A 45 9.83 -15.80 -7.56
C ALA A 45 8.85 -16.34 -8.61
N ARG A 46 8.12 -17.41 -8.27
CA ARG A 46 7.04 -17.95 -9.12
C ARG A 46 5.82 -17.02 -9.12
N ASN A 47 5.48 -16.49 -7.94
CA ASN A 47 4.32 -15.66 -7.66
C ASN A 47 4.78 -14.34 -7.02
N ILE A 48 4.04 -13.26 -7.29
CA ILE A 48 4.25 -11.94 -6.69
C ILE A 48 2.91 -11.51 -6.10
N ILE A 49 2.91 -11.11 -4.83
CA ILE A 49 1.75 -10.57 -4.14
C ILE A 49 2.16 -9.22 -3.54
N LEU A 50 1.38 -8.18 -3.84
CA LEU A 50 1.56 -6.86 -3.27
C LEU A 50 0.33 -6.51 -2.44
N PHE A 51 0.53 -6.29 -1.14
CA PHE A 51 -0.49 -5.73 -0.26
C PHE A 51 -0.30 -4.22 -0.18
N LEU A 52 -1.32 -3.46 -0.58
CA LEU A 52 -1.30 -2.00 -0.55
C LEU A 52 -2.29 -1.49 0.50
N GLY A 53 -1.78 -0.95 1.61
CA GLY A 53 -2.57 -0.15 2.55
C GLY A 53 -2.65 1.31 2.11
N ASP A 54 -3.74 1.69 1.44
CA ASP A 54 -3.94 3.08 0.97
C ASP A 54 -4.04 4.04 2.16
N GLY A 55 -3.13 5.02 2.24
CA GLY A 55 -3.01 5.94 3.38
C GLY A 55 -2.46 5.34 4.67
N MET A 56 -1.91 4.12 4.64
CA MET A 56 -1.40 3.42 5.83
C MET A 56 0.00 3.92 6.24
N SER A 57 0.04 5.07 6.90
CA SER A 57 1.27 5.65 7.45
C SER A 57 1.88 4.78 8.57
N VAL A 58 3.13 5.06 8.96
CA VAL A 58 3.76 4.41 10.14
C VAL A 58 2.92 4.60 11.40
N ALA A 59 2.32 5.79 11.58
CA ALA A 59 1.42 6.06 12.70
C ALA A 59 0.14 5.19 12.63
N THR A 60 -0.41 5.00 11.43
CA THR A 60 -1.57 4.14 11.17
C THR A 60 -1.25 2.67 11.50
N ILE A 61 -0.06 2.19 11.13
CA ILE A 61 0.40 0.82 11.44
C ILE A 61 0.47 0.63 12.97
N THR A 62 1.12 1.54 13.69
CA THR A 62 1.25 1.43 15.15
C THR A 62 -0.11 1.52 15.85
N ALA A 63 -0.98 2.45 15.44
CA ALA A 63 -2.33 2.54 16.00
C ALA A 63 -3.14 1.26 15.74
N GLY A 64 -3.04 0.68 14.54
CA GLY A 64 -3.69 -0.58 14.19
C GLY A 64 -3.16 -1.77 15.00
N ARG A 65 -1.85 -1.82 15.26
CA ARG A 65 -1.20 -2.83 16.11
C ARG A 65 -1.74 -2.80 17.54
N ILE A 66 -1.78 -1.61 18.14
CA ILE A 66 -2.30 -1.41 19.51
C ILE A 66 -3.77 -1.83 19.57
N LEU A 67 -4.59 -1.35 18.64
CA LEU A 67 -6.02 -1.70 18.58
C LEU A 67 -6.22 -3.22 18.44
N LYS A 68 -5.44 -3.88 17.59
CA LYS A 68 -5.49 -5.35 17.45
C LYS A 68 -5.23 -6.05 18.78
N GLY A 69 -4.16 -5.70 19.49
CA GLY A 69 -3.83 -6.33 20.78
C GLY A 69 -4.90 -6.08 21.85
N GLN A 70 -5.50 -4.89 21.87
CA GLN A 70 -6.61 -4.57 22.77
C GLN A 70 -7.87 -5.39 22.48
N LEU A 71 -8.18 -5.60 21.19
CA LEU A 71 -9.28 -6.49 20.79
C LEU A 71 -9.02 -7.96 21.13
N GLU A 72 -7.76 -8.35 21.28
CA GLU A 72 -7.34 -9.68 21.78
C GLU A 72 -7.29 -9.76 23.31
N GLY A 73 -7.65 -8.69 24.03
CA GLY A 73 -7.66 -8.64 25.49
C GLY A 73 -6.30 -8.38 26.14
N LYS A 74 -5.31 -7.90 25.38
CA LYS A 74 -3.98 -7.50 25.87
C LYS A 74 -3.88 -5.97 26.02
N SER A 75 -2.71 -5.47 26.46
CA SER A 75 -2.43 -4.02 26.53
C SER A 75 -2.48 -3.34 25.16
N GLY A 76 -1.88 -3.99 24.15
CA GLY A 76 -1.91 -3.54 22.76
C GLY A 76 -0.53 -3.31 22.18
N GLU A 77 0.32 -2.57 22.90
CA GLU A 77 1.64 -2.12 22.46
C GLU A 77 2.59 -3.26 22.08
N GLU A 78 2.50 -4.37 22.80
CA GLU A 78 3.31 -5.58 22.62
C GLU A 78 2.80 -6.50 21.50
N SER A 79 1.58 -6.27 21.00
CA SER A 79 0.99 -7.10 19.94
C SER A 79 1.73 -6.90 18.62
N THR A 80 1.70 -7.90 17.74
CA THR A 80 2.31 -7.84 16.41
C THR A 80 1.26 -8.00 15.32
N LEU A 81 1.35 -7.23 14.24
CA LEU A 81 0.60 -7.46 13.01
C LEU A 81 1.27 -8.55 12.16
N ALA A 82 0.52 -9.16 11.24
CA ALA A 82 1.10 -10.12 10.30
C ALA A 82 2.22 -9.50 9.43
N MET A 83 2.12 -8.20 9.12
CA MET A 83 3.17 -7.48 8.39
C MET A 83 4.44 -7.22 9.22
N ASP A 84 4.33 -7.21 10.56
CA ASP A 84 5.50 -7.04 11.44
C ASP A 84 6.41 -8.26 11.43
N GLN A 85 5.90 -9.41 10.99
CA GLN A 85 6.65 -10.66 10.85
C GLN A 85 7.48 -10.72 9.57
N PHE A 86 7.38 -9.72 8.69
CA PHE A 86 8.17 -9.69 7.46
C PHE A 86 9.64 -9.44 7.80
N HIS A 87 10.54 -10.28 7.27
CA HIS A 87 11.98 -10.21 7.62
C HIS A 87 12.68 -8.94 7.10
N PHE A 88 12.11 -8.29 6.08
CA PHE A 88 12.67 -7.10 5.45
C PHE A 88 11.71 -5.95 5.56
N ALA A 89 12.24 -4.81 6.01
CA ALA A 89 11.54 -3.54 6.05
C ALA A 89 12.39 -2.47 5.33
N GLY A 90 11.72 -1.48 4.76
CA GLY A 90 12.37 -0.35 4.11
C GLY A 90 11.46 0.86 4.12
N LEU A 91 12.05 2.04 3.97
CA LEU A 91 11.31 3.29 3.84
C LEU A 91 11.18 3.65 2.35
N SER A 92 9.99 4.12 1.96
CA SER A 92 9.70 4.56 0.60
C SER A 92 9.47 6.07 0.55
N LYS A 93 10.13 6.76 -0.38
CA LYS A 93 9.95 8.21 -0.62
C LYS A 93 8.82 8.43 -1.62
N THR A 94 7.68 8.93 -1.15
CA THR A 94 6.40 8.90 -1.88
C THR A 94 6.08 10.12 -2.75
N TYR A 95 6.93 11.17 -2.77
CA TYR A 95 6.69 12.38 -3.59
C TYR A 95 6.39 12.06 -5.07
N SER A 96 5.53 12.83 -5.73
CA SER A 96 5.30 12.75 -7.19
C SER A 96 6.32 13.60 -7.94
N VAL A 97 6.31 13.60 -9.27
CA VAL A 97 7.24 14.44 -10.04
C VAL A 97 7.00 15.93 -9.77
N ASP A 98 5.75 16.32 -9.56
CA ASP A 98 5.27 17.70 -9.45
C ASP A 98 4.82 18.12 -8.03
N GLN A 99 4.65 17.18 -7.09
CA GLN A 99 4.16 17.46 -5.72
C GLN A 99 4.98 16.71 -4.65
N GLN A 100 5.20 17.38 -3.51
CA GLN A 100 5.83 16.76 -2.34
C GLN A 100 4.88 15.79 -1.63
N VAL A 101 3.60 16.17 -1.51
CA VAL A 101 2.53 15.32 -0.99
C VAL A 101 1.79 14.75 -2.19
N SER A 102 1.96 13.46 -2.42
CA SER A 102 1.39 12.75 -3.57
C SER A 102 -0.03 12.28 -3.31
N ASP A 103 -0.70 11.85 -4.38
CA ASP A 103 -1.97 11.14 -4.31
C ASP A 103 -1.82 9.65 -4.65
N SER A 104 -2.93 8.91 -4.53
CA SER A 104 -2.99 7.49 -4.86
C SER A 104 -2.68 7.19 -6.34
N ALA A 105 -2.93 8.11 -7.27
CA ALA A 105 -2.75 7.87 -8.71
C ALA A 105 -1.28 7.85 -9.11
N CYS A 106 -0.54 8.91 -8.79
CA CYS A 106 0.88 8.98 -9.15
C CYS A 106 1.72 7.96 -8.38
N THR A 107 1.35 7.67 -7.13
CA THR A 107 2.00 6.62 -6.35
C THR A 107 1.73 5.23 -6.94
N ALA A 108 0.51 4.95 -7.42
CA ALA A 108 0.20 3.70 -8.11
C ALA A 108 1.09 3.48 -9.33
N THR A 109 1.30 4.51 -10.15
CA THR A 109 2.25 4.43 -11.26
C THR A 109 3.67 4.11 -10.78
N ALA A 110 4.11 4.73 -9.67
CA ALA A 110 5.43 4.48 -9.12
C ALA A 110 5.62 3.03 -8.64
N TYR A 111 4.74 2.50 -7.79
CA TYR A 111 4.91 1.16 -7.22
C TYR A 111 4.42 0.01 -8.12
N LEU A 112 3.60 0.27 -9.13
CA LEU A 112 3.12 -0.75 -10.07
C LEU A 112 3.87 -0.75 -11.40
N CYS A 113 4.22 0.43 -11.93
CA CYS A 113 4.89 0.57 -13.23
C CYS A 113 6.39 0.83 -13.11
N GLY A 114 6.86 1.28 -11.94
CA GLY A 114 8.27 1.58 -11.69
C GLY A 114 8.71 2.96 -12.17
N VAL A 115 7.76 3.87 -12.44
CA VAL A 115 8.02 5.22 -12.96
C VAL A 115 7.21 6.22 -12.12
N LYS A 116 7.86 7.27 -11.61
CA LYS A 116 7.14 8.37 -10.96
C LYS A 116 6.42 9.21 -12.00
N SER A 117 5.23 9.67 -11.67
CA SER A 117 4.37 10.46 -12.55
C SER A 117 3.86 11.72 -11.84
N ASP A 118 3.09 12.53 -12.57
CA ASP A 118 2.46 13.74 -12.04
C ASP A 118 1.19 13.41 -11.25
N TYR A 119 0.89 14.26 -10.27
CA TYR A 119 -0.26 14.14 -9.39
C TYR A 119 -1.56 13.92 -10.17
N SER A 120 -2.41 13.01 -9.69
CA SER A 120 -3.70 12.67 -10.32
C SER A 120 -3.65 12.01 -11.72
N THR A 121 -2.46 11.65 -12.23
CA THR A 121 -2.31 10.83 -13.45
C THR A 121 -2.09 9.35 -13.11
N ILE A 122 -2.57 8.43 -13.94
CA ILE A 122 -2.46 6.98 -13.72
C ILE A 122 -1.78 6.34 -14.93
N GLY A 123 -0.74 5.54 -14.69
CA GLY A 123 -0.10 4.73 -15.74
C GLY A 123 0.65 5.56 -16.79
N LEU A 124 1.02 6.80 -16.48
CA LEU A 124 1.71 7.72 -17.39
C LEU A 124 3.05 8.19 -16.78
N ASN A 125 4.01 8.60 -17.59
CA ASN A 125 5.21 9.28 -17.08
C ASN A 125 4.89 10.76 -16.67
N GLY A 126 5.88 11.51 -16.20
CA GLY A 126 5.73 12.92 -15.82
C GLY A 126 5.80 13.93 -16.98
N ASN A 127 5.46 13.52 -18.21
CA ASN A 127 5.43 14.38 -19.40
C ASN A 127 3.99 14.47 -19.94
N VAL A 128 3.02 14.60 -19.04
CA VAL A 128 1.58 14.59 -19.33
C VAL A 128 0.95 15.79 -18.64
N GLU A 129 0.04 16.46 -19.34
CA GLU A 129 -0.75 17.54 -18.74
C GLU A 129 -2.04 16.97 -18.14
N TYR A 130 -2.33 17.35 -16.89
CA TYR A 130 -3.50 16.83 -16.18
C TYR A 130 -4.80 17.14 -16.95
N GLY A 131 -5.57 16.09 -17.24
CA GLY A 131 -6.83 16.18 -17.97
C GLY A 131 -6.71 16.42 -19.49
N ASP A 132 -5.49 16.50 -20.04
CA ASP A 132 -5.27 16.61 -21.49
C ASP A 132 -5.10 15.23 -22.11
N CYS A 133 -6.11 14.78 -22.85
CA CYS A 133 -6.10 13.50 -23.54
C CYS A 133 -5.00 13.41 -24.61
N SER A 134 -4.73 14.50 -25.31
CA SER A 134 -3.75 14.55 -26.39
C SER A 134 -2.32 14.26 -25.89
N SER A 135 -2.03 14.54 -24.61
CA SER A 135 -0.74 14.31 -23.97
C SER A 135 -0.47 12.85 -23.56
N VAL A 136 -1.47 11.96 -23.65
CA VAL A 136 -1.37 10.55 -23.22
C VAL A 136 -0.44 9.74 -24.12
N LYS A 137 -0.59 9.90 -25.44
CA LYS A 137 0.01 9.02 -26.44
C LYS A 137 1.54 9.11 -26.41
N GLY A 138 2.20 7.98 -26.18
CA GLY A 138 3.65 7.87 -26.10
C GLY A 138 4.21 8.07 -24.69
N ASN A 139 3.37 8.40 -23.72
CA ASN A 139 3.74 8.60 -22.32
C ASN A 139 3.24 7.45 -21.41
N GLU A 140 2.61 6.42 -21.97
CA GLU A 140 2.12 5.24 -21.24
C GLU A 140 3.27 4.41 -20.66
N VAL A 141 3.12 4.01 -19.39
CA VAL A 141 4.08 3.14 -18.70
C VAL A 141 3.42 1.85 -18.23
N GLU A 142 3.96 0.73 -18.70
CA GLU A 142 3.38 -0.58 -18.45
C GLU A 142 3.59 -1.08 -17.02
N SER A 143 2.50 -1.53 -16.40
CA SER A 143 2.51 -2.08 -15.04
C SER A 143 3.17 -3.46 -14.96
N THR A 144 3.63 -3.83 -13.78
CA THR A 144 4.14 -5.17 -13.47
C THR A 144 3.07 -6.25 -13.68
N LEU A 145 1.79 -5.91 -13.48
CA LEU A 145 0.69 -6.84 -13.70
C LEU A 145 0.53 -7.15 -15.19
N VAL A 146 0.58 -6.12 -16.06
CA VAL A 146 0.54 -6.33 -17.53
C VAL A 146 1.77 -7.09 -18.02
N LYS A 147 2.97 -6.78 -17.49
CA LYS A 147 4.20 -7.55 -17.77
C LYS A 147 4.05 -9.02 -17.39
N ALA A 148 3.44 -9.31 -16.23
CA ALA A 148 3.17 -10.68 -15.79
C ALA A 148 2.18 -11.41 -16.71
N TYR A 149 1.10 -10.73 -17.12
CA TYR A 149 0.14 -11.26 -18.08
C TYR A 149 0.80 -11.59 -19.43
N LYS A 150 1.60 -10.67 -19.97
CA LYS A 150 2.38 -10.88 -21.22
C LYS A 150 3.39 -12.02 -21.10
N ALA A 151 3.90 -12.28 -19.90
CA ALA A 151 4.75 -13.43 -19.59
C ALA A 151 3.97 -14.75 -19.37
N GLY A 152 2.66 -14.79 -19.64
CA GLY A 152 1.82 -15.98 -19.53
C GLY A 152 1.42 -16.34 -18.10
N LYS A 153 1.55 -15.41 -17.14
CA LYS A 153 1.10 -15.62 -15.76
C LYS A 153 -0.36 -15.21 -15.60
N SER A 154 -1.09 -15.90 -14.73
CA SER A 154 -2.38 -15.42 -14.23
C SER A 154 -2.18 -14.15 -13.39
N THR A 155 -3.11 -13.21 -13.53
CA THR A 155 -3.10 -11.92 -12.83
C THR A 155 -4.43 -11.71 -12.11
N GLY A 156 -4.43 -10.88 -11.07
CA GLY A 156 -5.63 -10.57 -10.30
C GLY A 156 -5.48 -9.28 -9.50
N ILE A 157 -6.61 -8.61 -9.27
CA ILE A 157 -6.71 -7.37 -8.50
C ILE A 157 -7.78 -7.59 -7.44
N VAL A 158 -7.45 -7.28 -6.19
CA VAL A 158 -8.38 -7.33 -5.07
C VAL A 158 -8.30 -5.99 -4.35
N THR A 159 -9.45 -5.36 -4.13
CA THR A 159 -9.54 -4.06 -3.47
C THR A 159 -10.88 -3.96 -2.74
N THR A 160 -10.92 -3.14 -1.68
CA THR A 160 -12.15 -2.74 -1.00
C THR A 160 -12.77 -1.48 -1.61
N THR A 161 -12.05 -0.80 -2.51
CA THR A 161 -12.53 0.36 -3.26
C THR A 161 -13.22 -0.05 -4.57
N ARG A 162 -13.67 0.92 -5.36
CA ARG A 162 -14.09 0.68 -6.74
C ARG A 162 -12.89 0.17 -7.55
N ILE A 163 -13.09 -0.79 -8.46
CA ILE A 163 -12.01 -1.30 -9.32
C ILE A 163 -11.39 -0.22 -10.22
N VAL A 164 -12.15 0.84 -10.51
CA VAL A 164 -11.74 2.04 -11.25
C VAL A 164 -11.06 3.11 -10.40
N HIS A 165 -10.89 2.87 -9.08
CA HIS A 165 -10.15 3.80 -8.23
C HIS A 165 -8.66 3.82 -8.63
N ALA A 166 -7.96 4.90 -8.26
CA ALA A 166 -6.58 5.14 -8.70
C ALA A 166 -5.60 3.97 -8.45
N SER A 167 -5.60 3.42 -7.23
CA SER A 167 -4.68 2.35 -6.81
C SER A 167 -4.83 1.06 -7.63
N PRO A 168 -6.03 0.46 -7.79
CA PRO A 168 -6.22 -0.67 -8.69
C PRO A 168 -6.04 -0.29 -10.17
N ALA A 169 -6.49 0.91 -10.58
CA ALA A 169 -6.38 1.37 -11.97
C ALA A 169 -4.92 1.48 -12.45
N GLY A 170 -3.96 1.81 -11.57
CA GLY A 170 -2.53 1.80 -11.93
C GLY A 170 -1.98 0.45 -12.39
N THR A 171 -2.74 -0.64 -12.24
CA THR A 171 -2.37 -1.95 -12.77
C THR A 171 -2.74 -2.16 -14.24
N TYR A 172 -3.68 -1.38 -14.80
CA TYR A 172 -4.22 -1.61 -16.15
C TYR A 172 -4.49 -0.35 -16.98
N ALA A 173 -4.79 0.79 -16.34
CA ALA A 173 -5.22 2.00 -17.01
C ALA A 173 -4.08 3.00 -17.26
N HIS A 174 -4.26 3.77 -18.32
CA HIS A 174 -3.47 4.94 -18.70
C HIS A 174 -4.43 6.12 -18.86
N THR A 175 -4.38 7.10 -17.96
CA THR A 175 -5.28 8.27 -18.00
C THR A 175 -4.63 9.52 -17.42
N PRO A 176 -4.80 10.70 -18.06
CA PRO A 176 -4.28 11.97 -17.57
C PRO A 176 -5.14 12.52 -16.43
N SER A 177 -6.25 11.87 -16.08
CA SER A 177 -7.04 12.20 -14.90
C SER A 177 -7.60 10.95 -14.23
N ARG A 178 -7.30 10.78 -12.95
CA ARG A 178 -7.91 9.76 -12.08
C ARG A 178 -9.42 9.94 -11.86
N GLY A 179 -9.97 11.09 -12.26
CA GLY A 179 -11.40 11.40 -12.14
C GLY A 179 -12.26 10.76 -13.23
N TRP A 180 -11.64 10.24 -14.29
CA TRP A 180 -12.28 9.68 -15.47
C TRP A 180 -12.76 8.24 -15.24
N TYR A 181 -13.58 8.02 -14.21
CA TYR A 181 -14.01 6.68 -13.78
C TYR A 181 -14.88 5.96 -14.82
N GLY A 182 -15.81 6.69 -15.44
CA GLY A 182 -16.73 6.21 -16.47
C GLY A 182 -16.98 7.29 -17.53
N ASP A 183 -17.77 6.95 -18.54
CA ASP A 183 -18.15 7.83 -19.67
C ASP A 183 -18.71 9.18 -19.21
N ASN A 184 -19.55 9.19 -18.17
CA ASN A 184 -20.11 10.40 -17.57
C ASN A 184 -19.08 11.33 -16.90
N ASN A 185 -17.83 10.89 -16.76
CA ASN A 185 -16.73 11.68 -16.21
C ASN A 185 -15.74 12.14 -17.27
N LEU A 186 -15.87 11.68 -18.52
CA LEU A 186 -15.02 12.14 -19.62
C LEU A 186 -15.60 13.41 -20.24
N PRO A 187 -14.76 14.46 -20.43
CA PRO A 187 -15.11 15.56 -21.30
C PRO A 187 -15.37 15.09 -22.73
N GLU A 188 -16.33 15.70 -23.44
CA GLU A 188 -16.61 15.37 -24.85
C GLU A 188 -15.37 15.50 -25.74
N SER A 189 -14.50 16.48 -25.47
CA SER A 189 -13.23 16.64 -26.20
C SER A 189 -12.31 15.43 -26.03
N ALA A 190 -12.18 14.89 -24.82
CA ALA A 190 -11.37 13.71 -24.55
C ALA A 190 -11.93 12.45 -25.26
N ILE A 191 -13.26 12.32 -25.36
CA ILE A 191 -13.90 11.25 -26.12
C ILE A 191 -13.57 11.37 -27.62
N GLN A 192 -13.65 12.59 -28.17
CA GLN A 192 -13.33 12.87 -29.57
C GLN A 192 -11.86 12.61 -29.89
N GLU A 193 -10.96 12.86 -28.93
CA GLU A 193 -9.53 12.57 -29.01
C GLU A 193 -9.19 11.08 -28.81
N GLY A 194 -10.19 10.26 -28.47
CA GLY A 194 -10.06 8.81 -28.35
C GLY A 194 -9.63 8.30 -26.99
N CYS A 195 -9.64 9.13 -25.95
CA CYS A 195 -9.45 8.66 -24.58
C CYS A 195 -10.62 7.79 -24.14
N LYS A 196 -10.27 6.77 -23.36
CA LYS A 196 -11.21 5.84 -22.75
C LYS A 196 -11.28 6.11 -21.26
N ASP A 197 -12.47 6.02 -20.69
CA ASP A 197 -12.63 6.02 -19.24
C ASP A 197 -11.97 4.79 -18.60
N ILE A 198 -11.72 4.87 -17.30
CA ILE A 198 -11.01 3.81 -16.56
C ILE A 198 -11.81 2.50 -16.62
N ALA A 199 -13.15 2.52 -16.60
CA ALA A 199 -13.95 1.32 -16.69
C ALA A 199 -13.80 0.62 -18.07
N GLN A 200 -13.71 1.37 -19.15
CA GLN A 200 -13.46 0.84 -20.51
C GLN A 200 -12.04 0.30 -20.72
N GLN A 201 -11.10 0.66 -19.86
CA GLN A 201 -9.72 0.17 -19.91
C GLN A 201 -9.50 -1.13 -19.13
N PHE A 202 -10.46 -1.53 -18.29
CA PHE A 202 -10.43 -2.79 -17.54
C PHE A 202 -10.90 -3.97 -18.40
#